data_AF-A0A2G9GPI6-F1
#
_entry.id   AF-A0A2G9GPI6-F1
#
_cell.length_a   1.000
_cell.length_b   1.000
_cell.length_c   1.000
_cell.angle_alpha   90.00
_cell.angle_beta   90.00
_cell.angle_gamma   90.00
#
_symmetry.space_group_name_H-M   'P 1'
#
loop_
_entity.id
_entity.type
_entity.pdbx_description
1 polymer ?
#
loop_
_entity_poly.entity_id
_entity_poly.type
_entity_poly.pdbx_seq_one_letter_code
_entity_poly.pdbx_strand_id
1 'polypeptide(L)'
;MATNDLKVEELRARLAQRGLSTAGIKPVLVRRLDAAIREESKQSADSDGYTRSSRKRQRDSDNEDAYSSAPVKIKAIDELRSMNVKQLREEASVRGVFTAGTKKELLERLCADDNNVSSDNDQVDEETKQENANAPQKVKATDDLQTMNIKQLREEATKRRISASGTKKELLERLSADNDNVSSDINPVKEEKNEEKIVTAMKKGSAVLDKWLPDHIKAQYHVLQVGDEIYDAMLNQTNVGENNNKFFVIQVLESDDGGKFMVYFRWGRVGVKGQDKLNGPYTSQQAAISEFEKKFFDKTKNHWFNRKEFVSHPRSYTWLEMDYSETKSEPPVQQKQKSKITLEPQESKLEARIAKFISLICNMSMMRQQMMEIGYNAEKLPLGKLSKSTILRGYDVLKRIADVIGQADRSTLAQLSGEFYTVIPHDFGFKKTSKFFSFLHELWDVASVVDTSVSHIAD
;
A
#
# COMPACT_ATOMS: atom_id res chain seq x y z
N MET A 1 -34.50 21.37 3.84
CA MET A 1 -34.62 19.91 4.04
C MET A 1 -33.65 19.23 3.11
N ALA A 2 -32.81 18.30 3.60
CA ALA A 2 -31.93 17.54 2.75
C ALA A 2 -32.76 16.60 1.87
N THR A 3 -32.47 16.56 0.56
CA THR A 3 -33.15 15.68 -0.42
C THR A 3 -33.03 14.20 -0.07
N ASN A 4 -32.03 13.83 0.73
CA ASN A 4 -31.78 12.48 1.20
C ASN A 4 -32.82 11.97 2.22
N ASP A 5 -33.50 12.89 2.91
CA ASP A 5 -34.48 12.56 3.95
C ASP A 5 -35.90 12.31 3.40
N LEU A 6 -36.13 12.63 2.11
CA LEU A 6 -37.43 12.46 1.46
C LEU A 6 -37.74 10.97 1.20
N LYS A 7 -39.03 10.61 1.26
CA LYS A 7 -39.50 9.27 0.87
C LYS A 7 -39.46 9.12 -0.66
N VAL A 8 -39.42 7.88 -1.16
CA VAL A 8 -39.27 7.59 -2.61
C VAL A 8 -40.42 8.20 -3.42
N GLU A 9 -41.63 8.15 -2.87
CA GLU A 9 -42.84 8.70 -3.45
C GLU A 9 -42.76 10.22 -3.57
N GLU A 10 -42.25 10.91 -2.54
CA GLU A 10 -42.02 12.36 -2.57
C GLU A 10 -40.93 12.76 -3.57
N LEU A 11 -39.85 11.97 -3.67
CA LEU A 11 -38.79 12.19 -4.65
C LEU A 11 -39.33 12.08 -6.08
N ARG A 12 -40.17 11.07 -6.35
CA ARG A 12 -40.81 10.91 -7.66
C ARG A 12 -41.80 12.03 -7.94
N ALA A 13 -42.59 12.46 -6.96
CA ALA A 13 -43.51 13.58 -7.12
C ALA A 13 -42.76 14.89 -7.46
N ARG A 14 -41.67 15.18 -6.75
CA ARG A 14 -40.85 16.39 -6.99
C ARG A 14 -40.09 16.36 -8.32
N LEU A 15 -39.69 15.18 -8.79
CA LEU A 15 -39.11 14.98 -10.12
C LEU A 15 -40.16 15.12 -11.23
N ALA A 16 -41.35 14.55 -11.03
CA ALA A 16 -42.45 14.66 -11.99
C ALA A 16 -42.94 16.11 -12.17
N GLN A 17 -43.02 16.88 -11.08
CA GLN A 17 -43.32 18.33 -11.13
C GLN A 17 -42.29 19.11 -11.96
N ARG A 18 -41.06 18.61 -12.06
CA ARG A 18 -39.96 19.19 -12.85
C ARG A 18 -39.84 18.60 -14.25
N GLY A 19 -40.77 17.72 -14.66
CA GLY A 19 -40.73 17.03 -15.95
C GLY A 19 -39.57 16.03 -16.08
N LEU A 20 -38.97 15.60 -14.98
CA LEU A 20 -37.81 14.70 -14.97
C LEU A 20 -38.24 13.25 -14.76
N SER A 21 -37.47 12.32 -15.34
CA SER A 21 -37.72 10.89 -15.22
C SER A 21 -37.81 10.43 -13.75
N THR A 22 -38.87 9.69 -13.41
CA THR A 22 -39.13 9.13 -12.08
C THR A 22 -38.64 7.68 -11.91
N ALA A 23 -38.00 7.13 -12.94
CA ALA A 23 -37.48 5.77 -12.94
C ALA A 23 -36.16 5.65 -12.17
N GLY A 24 -36.02 4.54 -11.43
CA GLY A 24 -34.80 4.18 -10.70
C GLY A 24 -34.99 4.01 -9.18
N ILE A 25 -33.91 3.56 -8.53
CA ILE A 25 -33.79 3.36 -7.08
C ILE A 25 -33.59 4.69 -6.33
N LYS A 26 -33.91 4.75 -5.03
CA LYS A 26 -33.89 5.98 -4.21
C LYS A 26 -32.64 6.84 -4.38
N PRO A 27 -31.40 6.31 -4.34
CA PRO A 27 -30.20 7.13 -4.49
C PRO A 27 -30.08 7.83 -5.86
N VAL A 28 -30.62 7.21 -6.92
CA VAL A 28 -30.62 7.78 -8.28
C VAL A 28 -31.62 8.93 -8.36
N LEU A 29 -32.79 8.79 -7.72
CA LEU A 29 -33.80 9.85 -7.65
C LEU A 29 -33.32 11.05 -6.83
N VAL A 30 -32.63 10.81 -5.70
CA VAL A 30 -32.03 11.86 -4.87
C VAL A 30 -31.00 12.65 -5.68
N ARG A 31 -30.04 11.98 -6.32
CA ARG A 31 -29.01 12.65 -7.14
C ARG A 31 -29.60 13.46 -8.30
N ARG A 32 -30.66 12.95 -8.93
CA ARG A 32 -31.35 13.63 -10.03
C ARG A 32 -32.08 14.89 -9.53
N LEU A 33 -32.72 14.80 -8.36
CA LEU A 33 -33.41 15.95 -7.76
C LEU A 33 -32.41 17.01 -7.28
N ASP A 34 -31.28 16.60 -6.70
CA ASP A 34 -30.20 17.52 -6.31
C ASP A 34 -29.59 18.26 -7.48
N ALA A 35 -29.38 17.57 -8.61
CA ALA A 35 -28.87 18.19 -9.83
C ALA A 35 -29.83 19.25 -10.37
N ALA A 36 -31.14 18.94 -10.38
CA ALA A 36 -32.17 19.88 -10.81
C ALA A 36 -32.23 21.14 -9.93
N ILE A 37 -32.18 20.98 -8.61
CA ILE A 37 -32.19 22.10 -7.65
C ILE A 37 -30.95 22.99 -7.85
N ARG A 38 -29.78 22.40 -8.12
CA ARG A 38 -28.53 23.17 -8.35
C ARG A 38 -28.58 23.99 -9.63
N GLU A 39 -29.21 23.49 -10.70
CA GLU A 39 -29.38 24.25 -11.94
C GLU A 39 -30.42 25.37 -11.80
N GLU A 40 -31.51 25.13 -11.04
CA GLU A 40 -32.47 26.19 -10.65
C GLU A 40 -31.77 27.32 -9.87
N SER A 41 -30.84 26.96 -8.97
CA SER A 41 -30.06 27.91 -8.16
C SER A 41 -29.13 28.79 -8.99
N LYS A 42 -28.63 28.27 -10.12
CA LYS A 42 -27.76 29.02 -11.04
C LYS A 42 -28.55 29.98 -11.92
N GLN A 43 -29.74 29.58 -12.38
CA GLN A 43 -30.61 30.46 -13.18
C GLN A 43 -31.19 31.62 -12.37
N SER A 44 -31.36 31.48 -11.05
CA SER A 44 -31.77 32.58 -10.17
C SER A 44 -30.67 33.60 -9.88
N ALA A 45 -29.40 33.31 -10.20
CA ALA A 45 -28.27 34.21 -9.93
C ALA A 45 -27.98 35.21 -11.06
N ASP A 46 -28.53 35.00 -12.27
CA ASP A 46 -28.37 35.90 -13.44
C ASP A 46 -29.50 36.94 -13.58
N SER A 47 -30.36 37.12 -12.55
CA SER A 47 -31.61 37.88 -12.64
C SER A 47 -31.65 39.28 -11.97
N ASP A 48 -30.55 39.80 -11.38
CA ASP A 48 -30.49 41.15 -10.80
C ASP A 48 -29.16 41.81 -11.24
N GLY A 49 -29.01 42.73 -12.21
CA GLY A 49 -29.67 43.99 -12.61
C GLY A 49 -28.54 44.85 -13.27
N TYR A 50 -28.69 45.77 -14.22
CA TYR A 50 -29.78 46.66 -14.65
C TYR A 50 -29.52 47.19 -16.08
N THR A 51 -30.59 47.68 -16.72
CA THR A 51 -30.71 48.14 -18.12
C THR A 51 -30.22 49.58 -18.39
N ARG A 52 -29.64 49.85 -19.58
CA ARG A 52 -30.02 51.01 -20.46
C ARG A 52 -29.53 50.87 -21.92
N SER A 53 -30.32 51.49 -22.80
CA SER A 53 -30.57 51.20 -24.21
C SER A 53 -29.74 51.99 -25.25
N SER A 54 -29.55 51.36 -26.42
CA SER A 54 -29.48 51.90 -27.81
C SER A 54 -28.33 52.83 -28.26
N ARG A 55 -27.53 52.36 -29.25
CA ARG A 55 -27.47 52.93 -30.63
C ARG A 55 -26.49 52.19 -31.57
N LYS A 56 -27.09 51.46 -32.53
CA LYS A 56 -26.90 51.45 -34.00
C LYS A 56 -25.54 51.80 -34.66
N ARG A 57 -25.21 50.95 -35.67
CA ARG A 57 -24.34 51.07 -36.88
C ARG A 57 -22.95 50.44 -36.75
N GLN A 58 -22.58 49.37 -37.46
CA GLN A 58 -22.48 49.04 -38.91
C GLN A 58 -21.05 49.28 -39.45
N ARG A 59 -20.47 48.20 -40.02
CA ARG A 59 -19.63 48.13 -41.23
C ARG A 59 -18.08 47.97 -41.10
N ASP A 60 -17.66 46.82 -41.67
CA ASP A 60 -16.48 46.45 -42.49
C ASP A 60 -15.01 46.67 -42.06
N SER A 61 -14.23 45.71 -42.57
CA SER A 61 -12.84 45.72 -43.05
C SER A 61 -11.72 45.17 -42.14
N ASP A 62 -11.29 43.98 -42.56
CA ASP A 62 -9.94 43.60 -43.01
C ASP A 62 -8.75 43.38 -42.04
N ASN A 63 -8.07 42.27 -42.37
CA ASN A 63 -6.70 41.81 -42.11
C ASN A 63 -6.33 41.24 -40.73
N GLU A 64 -6.08 39.92 -40.66
CA GLU A 64 -4.75 39.22 -40.76
C GLU A 64 -3.99 39.33 -39.42
N ASP A 65 -3.45 38.29 -38.78
CA ASP A 65 -3.20 36.89 -39.10
C ASP A 65 -2.77 36.16 -37.79
N ALA A 66 -2.62 34.83 -37.87
CA ALA A 66 -1.70 33.98 -37.07
C ALA A 66 -2.19 33.19 -35.82
N TYR A 67 -2.52 31.91 -36.09
CA TYR A 67 -2.23 30.64 -35.37
C TYR A 67 -2.95 30.24 -34.06
N SER A 68 -3.89 29.28 -34.18
CA SER A 68 -4.06 28.17 -33.21
C SER A 68 -4.77 26.96 -33.85
N SER A 69 -4.01 25.90 -34.15
CA SER A 69 -4.53 24.59 -34.58
C SER A 69 -4.63 23.66 -33.36
N ALA A 70 -5.80 23.63 -32.72
CA ALA A 70 -6.14 22.71 -31.63
C ALA A 70 -7.59 22.15 -31.60
N PRO A 71 -8.57 22.54 -32.46
CA PRO A 71 -9.94 22.03 -32.28
C PRO A 71 -10.25 20.73 -33.03
N VAL A 72 -9.38 20.24 -33.93
CA VAL A 72 -9.67 19.06 -34.78
C VAL A 72 -9.31 17.73 -34.10
N LYS A 73 -8.20 17.68 -33.34
CA LYS A 73 -7.70 16.43 -32.72
C LYS A 73 -8.60 15.88 -31.61
N ILE A 74 -9.31 16.75 -30.90
CA ILE A 74 -10.19 16.34 -29.79
C ILE A 74 -11.47 15.66 -30.32
N LYS A 75 -11.96 16.09 -31.49
CA LYS A 75 -13.17 15.52 -32.10
C LYS A 75 -12.98 14.09 -32.60
N ALA A 76 -11.82 13.78 -33.20
CA ALA A 76 -11.53 12.44 -33.72
C ALA A 76 -11.45 11.37 -32.61
N ILE A 77 -10.95 11.73 -31.43
CA ILE A 77 -10.85 10.80 -30.29
C ILE A 77 -12.23 10.49 -29.68
N ASP A 78 -13.11 11.48 -29.61
CA ASP A 78 -14.47 11.30 -29.09
C ASP A 78 -15.37 10.51 -30.06
N GLU A 79 -15.13 10.61 -31.36
CA GLU A 79 -15.79 9.79 -32.39
C GLU A 79 -15.41 8.30 -32.25
N LEU A 80 -14.13 7.98 -32.09
CA LEU A 80 -13.67 6.60 -31.87
C LEU A 80 -14.28 6.00 -30.59
N ARG A 81 -14.34 6.76 -29.49
CA ARG A 81 -14.92 6.29 -28.21
C ARG A 81 -16.40 5.93 -28.33
N SER A 82 -17.11 6.60 -29.23
CA SER A 82 -18.55 6.43 -29.47
C SER A 82 -18.89 5.20 -30.33
N MET A 83 -17.92 4.59 -31.02
CA MET A 83 -18.15 3.42 -31.89
C MET A 83 -18.32 2.10 -31.11
N ASN A 84 -19.02 1.14 -31.71
CA ASN A 84 -19.13 -0.21 -31.19
C ASN A 84 -17.92 -1.09 -31.58
N VAL A 85 -17.76 -2.25 -30.94
CA VAL A 85 -16.58 -3.12 -31.17
C VAL A 85 -16.46 -3.60 -32.62
N LYS A 86 -17.59 -3.83 -33.32
CA LYS A 86 -17.57 -4.26 -34.72
C LYS A 86 -17.03 -3.15 -35.64
N GLN A 87 -17.46 -1.91 -35.40
CA GLN A 87 -16.99 -0.72 -36.12
C GLN A 87 -15.52 -0.42 -35.82
N LEU A 88 -15.08 -0.57 -34.57
CA LEU A 88 -13.66 -0.39 -34.22
C LEU A 88 -12.75 -1.44 -34.86
N ARG A 89 -13.25 -2.65 -35.12
CA ARG A 89 -12.49 -3.67 -35.86
C ARG A 89 -12.39 -3.37 -37.34
N GLU A 90 -13.45 -2.84 -37.92
CA GLU A 90 -13.48 -2.40 -39.32
C GLU A 90 -12.55 -1.21 -39.52
N GLU A 91 -12.62 -0.20 -38.64
CA GLU A 91 -11.71 0.94 -38.62
C GLU A 91 -10.24 0.50 -38.39
N ALA A 92 -10.01 -0.48 -37.50
CA ALA A 92 -8.68 -1.05 -37.32
C ALA A 92 -8.17 -1.78 -38.56
N SER A 93 -9.05 -2.49 -39.27
CA SER A 93 -8.72 -3.13 -40.54
C SER A 93 -8.37 -2.12 -41.63
N VAL A 94 -9.06 -0.98 -41.68
CA VAL A 94 -8.77 0.10 -42.63
C VAL A 94 -7.44 0.76 -42.32
N ARG A 95 -7.09 0.92 -41.04
CA ARG A 95 -5.82 1.53 -40.59
C ARG A 95 -4.66 0.54 -40.47
N GLY A 96 -4.86 -0.73 -40.82
CA GLY A 96 -3.81 -1.75 -40.79
C GLY A 96 -3.37 -2.21 -39.39
N VAL A 97 -4.15 -1.89 -38.35
CA VAL A 97 -3.88 -2.33 -36.97
C VAL A 97 -4.63 -3.63 -36.65
N PHE A 98 -4.04 -4.43 -35.75
CA PHE A 98 -4.55 -5.73 -35.37
C PHE A 98 -6.03 -5.67 -34.93
N THR A 99 -6.88 -6.60 -35.38
CA THR A 99 -8.35 -6.46 -35.22
C THR A 99 -8.92 -7.29 -34.06
N ALA A 100 -8.14 -8.14 -33.41
CA ALA A 100 -8.60 -8.91 -32.25
C ALA A 100 -8.39 -8.13 -30.94
N GLY A 101 -9.26 -8.36 -29.94
CA GLY A 101 -9.16 -7.74 -28.62
C GLY A 101 -10.46 -7.13 -28.10
N THR A 102 -10.38 -6.60 -26.89
CA THR A 102 -11.47 -5.90 -26.19
C THR A 102 -11.64 -4.46 -26.72
N LYS A 103 -12.80 -3.82 -26.47
CA LYS A 103 -13.08 -2.44 -26.94
C LYS A 103 -11.98 -1.45 -26.54
N LYS A 104 -11.43 -1.62 -25.33
CA LYS A 104 -10.40 -0.75 -24.78
C LYS A 104 -9.06 -0.93 -25.50
N GLU A 105 -8.66 -2.17 -25.76
CA GLU A 105 -7.43 -2.48 -26.49
C GLU A 105 -7.47 -2.00 -27.95
N LEU A 106 -8.64 -2.06 -28.61
CA LEU A 106 -8.81 -1.54 -29.97
C LEU A 106 -8.71 -0.01 -30.00
N LEU A 107 -9.32 0.67 -29.03
CA LEU A 107 -9.25 2.14 -28.92
C LEU A 107 -7.84 2.63 -28.61
N GLU A 108 -7.11 1.93 -27.75
CA GLU A 108 -5.75 2.30 -27.40
C GLU A 108 -4.81 2.18 -28.61
N ARG A 109 -4.99 1.15 -29.43
CA ARG A 109 -4.24 0.98 -30.68
C ARG A 109 -4.62 2.00 -31.74
N LEU A 110 -5.91 2.24 -31.95
CA LEU A 110 -6.40 3.22 -32.92
C LEU A 110 -6.03 4.67 -32.58
N CYS A 111 -5.81 4.99 -31.30
CA CYS A 111 -5.34 6.30 -30.85
C CYS A 111 -3.81 6.44 -30.84
N ALA A 112 -3.06 5.35 -31.00
CA ALA A 112 -1.59 5.37 -30.94
C ALA A 112 -0.92 5.70 -32.28
N ASP A 113 -1.63 5.58 -33.41
CA ASP A 113 -1.06 5.70 -34.76
C ASP A 113 -0.95 7.14 -35.32
N ASP A 114 -1.38 8.18 -34.60
CA ASP A 114 -1.30 9.57 -35.09
C ASP A 114 0.08 10.25 -34.88
N ASN A 115 1.13 9.50 -34.54
CA ASN A 115 2.46 10.04 -34.24
C ASN A 115 3.63 9.42 -35.05
N ASN A 116 3.41 8.94 -36.28
CA ASN A 116 4.57 8.65 -37.14
C ASN A 116 4.24 8.69 -38.64
N VAL A 117 4.81 9.66 -39.35
CA VAL A 117 4.96 9.62 -40.80
C VAL A 117 6.44 9.47 -41.15
N SER A 118 6.69 8.37 -41.88
CA SER A 118 7.79 8.06 -42.80
C SER A 118 9.23 7.95 -42.29
N SER A 119 9.81 6.75 -42.44
CA SER A 119 10.75 6.52 -43.55
C SER A 119 10.80 5.02 -43.88
N ASP A 120 10.63 4.73 -45.17
CA ASP A 120 10.76 3.43 -45.82
C ASP A 120 12.21 2.89 -45.75
N ASN A 121 12.35 1.57 -45.69
CA ASN A 121 13.15 0.83 -46.67
C ASN A 121 12.92 -0.69 -46.55
N ASP A 122 12.70 -1.27 -47.73
CA ASP A 122 12.56 -2.69 -48.05
C ASP A 122 13.78 -3.54 -47.64
N GLN A 123 13.57 -4.79 -47.21
CA GLN A 123 13.85 -5.97 -48.06
C GLN A 123 13.47 -7.31 -47.42
N VAL A 124 13.21 -8.22 -48.34
CA VAL A 124 12.57 -9.54 -48.33
C VAL A 124 13.41 -10.62 -47.61
N ASP A 125 12.72 -11.71 -47.23
CA ASP A 125 13.13 -13.14 -47.25
C ASP A 125 13.01 -13.82 -45.88
N GLU A 126 12.65 -15.09 -45.72
CA GLU A 126 11.84 -16.06 -46.47
C GLU A 126 11.55 -17.17 -45.43
N GLU A 127 10.59 -18.04 -45.70
CA GLU A 127 10.11 -19.12 -44.84
C GLU A 127 11.20 -20.09 -44.38
N THR A 128 11.08 -20.68 -43.18
CA THR A 128 10.98 -22.16 -43.08
C THR A 128 10.46 -22.65 -41.73
N LYS A 129 9.41 -23.48 -41.81
CA LYS A 129 9.08 -24.49 -40.79
C LYS A 129 10.10 -25.62 -40.87
N GLN A 130 10.52 -26.17 -39.74
CA GLN A 130 10.85 -27.59 -39.66
C GLN A 130 10.63 -28.15 -38.26
N GLU A 131 9.65 -29.05 -38.18
CA GLU A 131 9.58 -30.12 -37.20
C GLU A 131 10.76 -31.07 -37.42
N ASN A 132 11.40 -31.53 -36.34
CA ASN A 132 11.62 -32.97 -36.21
C ASN A 132 11.87 -33.42 -34.78
N ALA A 133 11.33 -34.60 -34.52
CA ALA A 133 11.25 -35.31 -33.27
C ALA A 133 12.60 -35.90 -32.81
N ASN A 134 12.79 -35.95 -31.49
CA ASN A 134 13.21 -37.19 -30.81
C ASN A 134 13.00 -37.10 -29.30
N ALA A 135 12.12 -37.96 -28.80
CA ALA A 135 12.00 -38.31 -27.38
C ALA A 135 12.54 -39.73 -27.19
N PRO A 136 13.04 -40.06 -25.98
CA PRO A 136 12.66 -41.33 -25.39
C PRO A 136 12.14 -41.21 -23.95
N GLN A 137 10.97 -41.80 -23.75
CA GLN A 137 10.50 -42.52 -22.55
C GLN A 137 10.36 -41.78 -21.22
N LYS A 138 9.17 -41.19 -20.99
CA LYS A 138 8.58 -41.04 -19.64
C LYS A 138 7.05 -40.98 -19.68
N VAL A 139 6.39 -41.89 -20.40
CA VAL A 139 4.92 -41.91 -20.52
C VAL A 139 4.41 -43.35 -20.45
N LYS A 140 4.43 -43.96 -19.26
CA LYS A 140 3.68 -45.21 -18.98
C LYS A 140 3.08 -45.31 -17.58
N ALA A 141 3.17 -44.28 -16.72
CA ALA A 141 2.64 -44.34 -15.35
C ALA A 141 1.45 -43.40 -15.08
N THR A 142 1.09 -42.52 -16.02
CA THR A 142 0.04 -41.49 -15.81
C THR A 142 -1.32 -41.86 -16.41
N ASP A 143 -1.36 -42.75 -17.41
CA ASP A 143 -2.62 -43.14 -18.07
C ASP A 143 -3.46 -44.12 -17.22
N ASP A 144 -2.82 -44.92 -16.36
CA ASP A 144 -3.52 -45.93 -15.54
C ASP A 144 -4.37 -45.29 -14.43
N LEU A 145 -4.01 -44.10 -13.94
CA LEU A 145 -4.79 -43.40 -12.90
C LEU A 145 -6.04 -42.71 -13.48
N GLN A 146 -5.99 -42.26 -14.74
CA GLN A 146 -7.12 -41.55 -15.37
C GLN A 146 -8.30 -42.50 -15.67
N THR A 147 -8.01 -43.78 -15.91
CA THR A 147 -9.00 -44.82 -16.19
C THR A 147 -9.71 -45.37 -14.94
N MET A 148 -9.15 -45.17 -13.75
CA MET A 148 -9.72 -45.66 -12.49
C MET A 148 -11.00 -44.92 -12.07
N ASN A 149 -11.91 -45.64 -11.42
CA ASN A 149 -13.12 -45.05 -10.84
C ASN A 149 -12.85 -44.45 -9.45
N ILE A 150 -13.71 -43.54 -8.96
CA ILE A 150 -13.52 -42.81 -7.70
C ILE A 150 -13.23 -43.74 -6.52
N LYS A 151 -13.87 -44.91 -6.44
CA LYS A 151 -13.64 -45.87 -5.34
C LYS A 151 -12.20 -46.40 -5.34
N GLN A 152 -11.65 -46.72 -6.52
CA GLN A 152 -10.29 -47.22 -6.69
C GLN A 152 -9.26 -46.12 -6.39
N LEU A 153 -9.53 -44.87 -6.79
CA LEU A 153 -8.67 -43.72 -6.46
C LEU A 153 -8.65 -43.44 -4.94
N ARG A 154 -9.75 -43.67 -4.24
CA ARG A 154 -9.80 -43.54 -2.77
C ARG A 154 -9.04 -44.65 -2.05
N GLU A 155 -9.13 -45.87 -2.53
CA GLU A 155 -8.35 -47.00 -2.00
C GLU A 155 -6.84 -46.77 -2.22
N GLU A 156 -6.45 -46.32 -3.41
CA GLU A 156 -5.05 -46.00 -3.73
C GLU A 156 -4.53 -44.81 -2.91
N ALA A 157 -5.35 -43.78 -2.70
CA ALA A 157 -5.03 -42.65 -1.83
C ALA A 157 -4.82 -43.10 -0.37
N THR A 158 -5.68 -43.99 0.12
CA THR A 158 -5.56 -44.55 1.48
C THR A 158 -4.29 -45.38 1.61
N LYS A 159 -3.95 -46.17 0.58
CA LYS A 159 -2.72 -46.97 0.54
C LYS A 159 -1.45 -46.10 0.57
N ARG A 160 -1.49 -44.92 -0.06
CA ARG A 160 -0.40 -43.93 -0.05
C ARG A 160 -0.47 -42.93 1.12
N ARG A 161 -1.39 -43.13 2.08
CA ARG A 161 -1.61 -42.26 3.25
C ARG A 161 -1.90 -40.79 2.91
N ILE A 162 -2.41 -40.53 1.71
CA ILE A 162 -2.94 -39.22 1.31
C ILE A 162 -4.46 -39.21 1.49
N SER A 163 -5.04 -38.02 1.63
CA SER A 163 -6.48 -37.89 1.89
C SER A 163 -7.32 -38.57 0.79
N ALA A 164 -8.27 -39.42 1.18
CA ALA A 164 -9.20 -40.12 0.29
C ALA A 164 -10.54 -39.37 0.08
N SER A 165 -10.71 -38.17 0.64
CA SER A 165 -11.91 -37.35 0.42
C SER A 165 -11.76 -36.48 -0.83
N GLY A 166 -12.87 -36.09 -1.46
CA GLY A 166 -12.88 -35.18 -2.62
C GLY A 166 -13.38 -35.80 -3.93
N THR A 167 -13.35 -34.98 -4.97
CA THR A 167 -13.79 -35.29 -6.34
C THR A 167 -12.72 -36.07 -7.12
N LYS A 168 -13.09 -36.72 -8.22
CA LYS A 168 -12.17 -37.55 -9.04
C LYS A 168 -10.91 -36.77 -9.46
N LYS A 169 -11.08 -35.50 -9.84
CA LYS A 169 -9.99 -34.62 -10.30
C LYS A 169 -9.01 -34.28 -9.18
N GLU A 170 -9.52 -33.95 -7.99
CA GLU A 170 -8.70 -33.63 -6.82
C GLU A 170 -7.94 -34.85 -6.30
N LEU A 171 -8.53 -36.05 -6.39
CA LEU A 171 -7.85 -37.30 -6.01
C LEU A 171 -6.73 -37.65 -6.99
N LEU A 172 -6.97 -37.46 -8.30
CA LEU A 172 -5.98 -37.67 -9.35
C LEU A 172 -4.77 -36.75 -9.18
N GLU A 173 -5.01 -35.45 -8.96
CA GLU A 173 -3.95 -34.45 -8.78
C GLU A 173 -3.07 -34.75 -7.56
N ARG A 174 -3.70 -35.15 -6.44
CA ARG A 174 -2.97 -35.57 -5.24
C ARG A 174 -2.19 -36.87 -5.43
N LEU A 175 -2.77 -37.85 -6.11
CA LEU A 175 -2.11 -39.13 -6.40
C LEU A 175 -0.93 -38.98 -7.39
N SER A 176 -1.03 -38.02 -8.33
CA SER A 176 0.06 -37.72 -9.26
C SER A 176 1.20 -36.95 -8.60
N ALA A 177 0.92 -36.05 -7.66
CA ALA A 177 1.94 -35.27 -6.95
C ALA A 177 2.77 -36.12 -5.96
N ASP A 178 2.20 -37.20 -5.45
CA ASP A 178 2.83 -38.08 -4.45
C ASP A 178 3.79 -39.11 -5.10
N ASN A 179 3.73 -39.30 -6.42
CA ASN A 179 4.53 -40.30 -7.13
C ASN A 179 5.99 -39.88 -7.39
N ASP A 180 6.34 -38.62 -7.14
CA ASP A 180 7.70 -38.08 -7.32
C ASP A 180 8.59 -38.24 -6.08
N ASN A 181 8.11 -38.92 -5.02
CA ASN A 181 8.83 -38.93 -3.74
C ASN A 181 8.73 -40.28 -2.98
N VAL A 182 9.38 -41.35 -3.48
CA VAL A 182 9.60 -42.59 -2.70
C VAL A 182 11.00 -43.17 -2.89
N SER A 183 11.82 -43.05 -1.85
CA SER A 183 12.72 -44.06 -1.22
C SER A 183 13.59 -43.31 -0.21
N SER A 184 13.69 -43.59 1.09
CA SER A 184 13.29 -44.70 1.96
C SER A 184 13.46 -44.25 3.43
N ASP A 185 12.46 -44.58 4.26
CA ASP A 185 12.49 -44.99 5.67
C ASP A 185 13.07 -44.13 6.85
N ILE A 186 12.10 -43.68 7.69
CA ILE A 186 11.91 -43.93 9.15
C ILE A 186 12.45 -42.94 10.23
N ASN A 187 11.46 -42.28 10.90
CA ASN A 187 11.34 -41.74 12.28
C ASN A 187 12.00 -40.39 12.69
N PRO A 188 11.43 -39.66 13.69
CA PRO A 188 10.04 -39.25 13.87
C PRO A 188 9.88 -37.72 14.07
N VAL A 189 8.64 -37.28 13.87
CA VAL A 189 8.01 -35.96 14.06
C VAL A 189 8.78 -34.95 14.96
N LYS A 190 9.20 -33.83 14.35
CA LYS A 190 9.30 -32.52 15.02
C LYS A 190 8.29 -31.59 14.36
N GLU A 191 7.42 -31.02 15.19
CA GLU A 191 6.53 -29.93 14.81
C GLU A 191 7.37 -28.77 14.24
N GLU A 192 7.20 -28.49 12.95
CA GLU A 192 7.74 -27.28 12.35
C GLU A 192 6.92 -26.08 12.85
N LYS A 193 7.45 -25.43 13.90
CA LYS A 193 7.19 -24.02 14.13
C LYS A 193 7.59 -23.27 12.85
N ASN A 194 6.63 -22.63 12.21
CA ASN A 194 6.91 -21.50 11.32
C ASN A 194 7.52 -20.37 12.17
N GLU A 195 8.81 -20.46 12.42
CA GLU A 195 9.62 -19.33 12.82
C GLU A 195 9.81 -18.47 11.58
N GLU A 196 8.91 -17.51 11.36
CA GLU A 196 9.25 -16.29 10.63
C GLU A 196 10.38 -15.62 11.42
N LYS A 197 11.61 -16.03 11.14
CA LYS A 197 12.84 -15.43 11.65
C LYS A 197 12.73 -13.93 11.44
N ILE A 198 12.91 -13.18 12.52
CA ILE A 198 13.22 -11.76 12.48
C ILE A 198 14.49 -11.63 11.62
N VAL A 199 14.31 -11.35 10.33
CA VAL A 199 15.42 -11.22 9.39
C VAL A 199 16.17 -9.97 9.79
N THR A 200 17.39 -10.19 10.25
CA THR A 200 18.40 -9.21 10.62
C THR A 200 18.43 -8.09 9.57
N ALA A 201 17.93 -6.92 9.97
CA ALA A 201 18.19 -5.67 9.29
C ALA A 201 19.71 -5.52 9.07
N MET A 202 20.17 -5.61 7.82
CA MET A 202 21.58 -5.40 7.50
C MET A 202 21.86 -3.90 7.58
N LYS A 203 22.27 -3.41 8.75
CA LYS A 203 22.71 -2.02 8.91
C LYS A 203 24.08 -1.86 8.25
N LYS A 204 24.08 -1.25 7.08
CA LYS A 204 25.28 -0.74 6.40
C LYS A 204 25.18 0.78 6.45
N GLY A 205 26.03 1.45 7.22
CA GLY A 205 25.96 2.89 7.46
C GLY A 205 25.08 3.30 8.66
N SER A 206 24.64 4.56 8.67
CA SER A 206 23.94 5.16 9.83
C SER A 206 22.45 4.86 9.92
N ALA A 207 21.82 4.42 8.82
CA ALA A 207 20.44 3.95 8.79
C ALA A 207 20.35 2.52 8.23
N VAL A 208 19.22 1.88 8.49
CA VAL A 208 18.92 0.52 8.03
C VAL A 208 18.30 0.57 6.64
N LEU A 209 18.83 -0.24 5.72
CA LEU A 209 18.23 -0.42 4.40
C LEU A 209 16.83 -1.05 4.50
N ASP A 210 15.92 -0.61 3.65
CA ASP A 210 14.60 -1.20 3.58
C ASP A 210 14.66 -2.71 3.32
N LYS A 211 13.92 -3.48 4.13
CA LYS A 211 13.93 -4.95 4.09
C LYS A 211 13.51 -5.54 2.73
N TRP A 212 12.78 -4.78 1.91
CA TRP A 212 12.27 -5.25 0.63
C TRP A 212 13.17 -4.88 -0.56
N LEU A 213 14.29 -4.19 -0.33
CA LEU A 213 15.29 -3.99 -1.37
C LEU A 213 15.84 -5.34 -1.87
N PRO A 214 16.17 -5.46 -3.18
CA PRO A 214 16.84 -6.64 -3.71
C PRO A 214 18.18 -6.92 -3.00
N ASP A 215 18.50 -8.19 -2.78
CA ASP A 215 19.69 -8.58 -1.99
C ASP A 215 21.00 -8.13 -2.63
N HIS A 216 21.06 -8.06 -3.97
CA HIS A 216 22.23 -7.53 -4.68
C HIS A 216 22.47 -6.04 -4.40
N ILE A 217 21.41 -5.25 -4.16
CA ILE A 217 21.51 -3.85 -3.76
C ILE A 217 21.95 -3.76 -2.30
N LYS A 218 21.33 -4.55 -1.40
CA LYS A 218 21.71 -4.57 0.02
C LYS A 218 23.17 -4.93 0.26
N ALA A 219 23.73 -5.76 -0.61
CA ALA A 219 25.13 -6.16 -0.53
C ALA A 219 26.12 -5.03 -0.94
N GLN A 220 25.71 -4.11 -1.81
CA GLN A 220 26.59 -3.15 -2.51
C GLN A 220 26.26 -1.67 -2.25
N TYR A 221 25.20 -1.38 -1.50
CA TYR A 221 24.77 -0.01 -1.22
C TYR A 221 24.53 0.16 0.28
N HIS A 222 24.62 1.41 0.73
CA HIS A 222 24.19 1.87 2.06
C HIS A 222 23.32 3.12 1.93
N VAL A 223 22.62 3.52 3.00
CA VAL A 223 21.86 4.77 3.00
C VAL A 223 22.82 5.95 3.02
N LEU A 224 22.64 6.90 2.09
CA LEU A 224 23.47 8.10 1.97
C LEU A 224 23.38 8.95 3.26
N GLN A 225 24.55 9.35 3.75
CA GLN A 225 24.70 10.28 4.85
C GLN A 225 25.66 11.42 4.44
N VAL A 226 25.24 12.66 4.67
CA VAL A 226 26.06 13.85 4.41
C VAL A 226 26.17 14.65 5.71
N GLY A 227 27.33 14.58 6.37
CA GLY A 227 27.48 15.12 7.73
C GLY A 227 26.58 14.37 8.72
N ASP A 228 25.74 15.11 9.46
CA ASP A 228 24.75 14.52 10.38
C ASP A 228 23.40 14.20 9.71
N GLU A 229 23.27 14.49 8.42
CA GLU A 229 22.03 14.36 7.67
C GLU A 229 21.96 12.99 7.00
N ILE A 230 21.03 12.16 7.47
CA ILE A 230 20.71 10.85 6.89
C ILE A 230 19.55 11.01 5.92
N TYR A 231 19.73 10.63 4.65
CA TYR A 231 18.69 10.73 3.63
C TYR A 231 17.76 9.52 3.64
N ASP A 232 16.99 9.41 4.73
CA ASP A 232 15.96 8.40 4.96
C ASP A 232 14.71 9.06 5.56
N ALA A 233 13.57 8.90 4.90
CA ALA A 233 12.29 9.44 5.34
C ALA A 233 11.23 8.34 5.44
N MET A 234 10.75 8.12 6.66
CA MET A 234 9.53 7.35 6.92
C MET A 234 8.35 8.29 7.07
N LEU A 235 7.33 8.12 6.23
CA LEU A 235 6.15 8.96 6.21
C LEU A 235 4.90 8.11 6.51
N ASN A 236 3.96 8.67 7.28
CA ASN A 236 2.69 8.02 7.57
C ASN A 236 1.52 8.98 7.38
N GLN A 237 0.35 8.43 7.03
CA GLN A 237 -0.88 9.16 6.87
C GLN A 237 -2.06 8.28 7.29
N THR A 238 -2.77 8.72 8.32
CA THR A 238 -4.02 8.09 8.73
C THR A 238 -5.20 9.06 8.66
N ASN A 239 -6.25 8.66 7.93
CA ASN A 239 -7.56 9.31 7.95
C ASN A 239 -8.60 8.25 8.32
N VAL A 240 -9.16 8.38 9.52
CA VAL A 240 -10.11 7.40 10.07
C VAL A 240 -11.42 7.37 9.29
N GLY A 241 -11.92 8.53 8.85
CA GLY A 241 -13.18 8.64 8.10
C GLY A 241 -13.10 7.98 6.72
N GLU A 242 -11.99 8.18 6.01
CA GLU A 242 -11.75 7.57 4.69
C GLU A 242 -11.10 6.17 4.77
N ASN A 243 -10.84 5.66 5.98
CA ASN A 243 -10.11 4.40 6.23
C ASN A 243 -8.74 4.33 5.53
N ASN A 244 -8.09 5.49 5.38
CA ASN A 244 -6.72 5.56 4.88
C ASN A 244 -5.77 5.33 6.05
N ASN A 245 -4.83 4.42 5.88
CA ASN A 245 -3.71 4.18 6.78
C ASN A 245 -2.54 3.76 5.89
N LYS A 246 -1.73 4.74 5.48
CA LYS A 246 -0.78 4.61 4.39
C LYS A 246 0.61 5.05 4.83
N PHE A 247 1.62 4.31 4.42
CA PHE A 247 3.01 4.70 4.60
C PHE A 247 3.66 5.09 3.26
N PHE A 248 4.76 5.82 3.35
CA PHE A 248 5.66 6.10 2.24
C PHE A 248 7.11 6.15 2.78
N VAL A 249 8.00 5.36 2.20
CA VAL A 249 9.43 5.31 2.50
C VAL A 249 10.18 5.99 1.35
N ILE A 250 11.18 6.77 1.70
CA ILE A 250 12.13 7.36 0.75
C ILE A 250 13.54 7.13 1.29
N GLN A 251 14.40 6.46 0.52
CA GLN A 251 15.80 6.26 0.89
C GLN A 251 16.70 6.65 -0.28
N VAL A 252 17.69 7.51 -0.04
CA VAL A 252 18.80 7.70 -0.97
C VAL A 252 19.88 6.68 -0.63
N LEU A 253 20.31 5.94 -1.63
CA LEU A 253 21.31 4.90 -1.52
C LEU A 253 22.58 5.35 -2.22
N GLU A 254 23.73 5.12 -1.58
CA GLU A 254 25.06 5.30 -2.16
C GLU A 254 25.73 3.94 -2.27
N SER A 255 26.37 3.70 -3.41
CA SER A 255 27.14 2.48 -3.65
C SER A 255 28.41 2.47 -2.81
N ASP A 256 28.82 1.32 -2.29
CA ASP A 256 30.01 1.23 -1.44
C ASP A 256 31.33 1.46 -2.20
N ASP A 257 31.31 1.26 -3.53
CA ASP A 257 32.40 1.65 -4.43
C ASP A 257 32.44 3.18 -4.68
N GLY A 258 31.44 3.91 -4.21
CA GLY A 258 31.27 5.35 -4.38
C GLY A 258 30.79 5.76 -5.78
N GLY A 259 30.30 7.00 -5.89
CA GLY A 259 30.03 7.64 -7.19
C GLY A 259 28.78 7.16 -7.94
N LYS A 260 28.03 6.20 -7.39
CA LYS A 260 26.71 5.79 -7.89
C LYS A 260 25.68 5.95 -6.79
N PHE A 261 24.55 6.57 -7.13
CA PHE A 261 23.47 6.84 -6.20
C PHE A 261 22.15 6.30 -6.74
N MET A 262 21.25 5.87 -5.87
CA MET A 262 19.89 5.47 -6.25
C MET A 262 18.88 6.09 -5.28
N VAL A 263 17.64 6.25 -5.71
CA VAL A 263 16.56 6.69 -4.83
C VAL A 263 15.49 5.61 -4.81
N TYR A 264 15.28 5.03 -3.64
CA TYR A 264 14.30 4.01 -3.40
C TYR A 264 13.03 4.60 -2.78
N PHE A 265 11.89 4.19 -3.32
CA PHE A 265 10.58 4.54 -2.84
C PHE A 265 9.81 3.26 -2.52
N ARG A 266 9.09 3.23 -1.39
CA ARG A 266 8.13 2.16 -1.10
C ARG A 266 6.88 2.73 -0.45
N TRP A 267 5.70 2.34 -0.89
CA TRP A 267 4.46 2.88 -0.37
C TRP A 267 3.34 1.86 -0.38
N GLY A 268 2.39 2.03 0.53
CA GLY A 268 1.26 1.11 0.62
C GLY A 268 0.46 1.32 1.88
N ARG A 269 -0.33 0.30 2.22
CA ARG A 269 -1.05 0.25 3.49
C ARG A 269 -0.09 -0.18 4.60
N VAL A 270 -0.16 0.45 5.77
CA VAL A 270 0.67 0.07 6.93
C VAL A 270 0.42 -1.40 7.27
N GLY A 271 1.49 -2.15 7.52
CA GLY A 271 1.44 -3.60 7.81
C GLY A 271 1.68 -4.53 6.61
N VAL A 272 1.59 -4.03 5.37
CA VAL A 272 1.86 -4.81 4.15
C VAL A 272 3.09 -4.28 3.39
N LYS A 273 3.68 -5.11 2.52
CA LYS A 273 4.84 -4.72 1.69
C LYS A 273 4.61 -3.43 0.91
N GLY A 274 3.47 -3.33 0.23
CA GLY A 274 3.16 -2.23 -0.68
C GLY A 274 3.80 -2.39 -2.06
N GLN A 275 3.83 -1.28 -2.80
CA GLN A 275 4.55 -1.13 -4.07
C GLN A 275 5.89 -0.44 -3.81
N ASP A 276 6.88 -0.70 -4.67
CA ASP A 276 8.20 -0.10 -4.63
C ASP A 276 8.62 0.45 -5.99
N LYS A 277 9.60 1.34 -5.97
CA LYS A 277 10.26 1.86 -7.17
C LYS A 277 11.68 2.25 -6.82
N LEU A 278 12.63 1.83 -7.64
CA LEU A 278 14.03 2.22 -7.54
C LEU A 278 14.38 3.09 -8.75
N ASN A 279 14.84 4.31 -8.48
CA ASN A 279 15.28 5.26 -9.51
C ASN A 279 16.81 5.36 -9.51
N GLY A 280 17.38 5.59 -10.70
CA GLY A 280 18.82 5.65 -10.94
C GLY A 280 19.31 4.49 -11.81
N PRO A 281 20.62 4.18 -11.78
CA PRO A 281 21.66 4.85 -11.00
C PRO A 281 21.92 6.29 -11.47
N TYR A 282 22.16 7.18 -10.52
CA TYR A 282 22.63 8.55 -10.72
C TYR A 282 24.14 8.61 -10.53
N THR A 283 24.82 9.44 -11.33
CA THR A 283 26.26 9.73 -11.18
C THR A 283 26.54 10.97 -10.31
N SER A 284 25.50 11.76 -10.00
CA SER A 284 25.60 12.94 -9.16
C SER A 284 24.82 12.73 -7.86
N GLN A 285 25.51 12.89 -6.73
CA GLN A 285 24.90 12.87 -5.39
C GLN A 285 23.76 13.89 -5.28
N GLN A 286 23.98 15.10 -5.80
CA GLN A 286 23.00 16.19 -5.74
C GLN A 286 21.73 15.87 -6.53
N ALA A 287 21.83 15.13 -7.64
CA ALA A 287 20.65 14.72 -8.41
C ALA A 287 19.77 13.75 -7.61
N ALA A 288 20.37 12.77 -6.93
CA ALA A 288 19.65 11.83 -6.07
C ALA A 288 19.03 12.53 -4.85
N ILE A 289 19.76 13.44 -4.21
CA ILE A 289 19.24 14.29 -3.11
C ILE A 289 18.05 15.13 -3.61
N SER A 290 18.17 15.78 -4.78
CA SER A 290 17.10 16.62 -5.32
C SER A 290 15.82 15.82 -5.60
N GLU A 291 15.94 14.59 -6.11
CA GLU A 291 14.77 13.72 -6.28
C GLU A 291 14.13 13.35 -4.94
N PHE A 292 14.94 13.01 -3.93
CA PHE A 292 14.48 12.74 -2.57
C PHE A 292 13.73 13.93 -1.98
N GLU A 293 14.32 15.12 -2.01
CA GLU A 293 13.74 16.33 -1.42
C GLU A 293 12.46 16.76 -2.15
N LYS A 294 12.45 16.64 -3.50
CA LYS A 294 11.25 16.88 -4.30
C LYS A 294 10.14 15.91 -3.90
N LYS A 295 10.45 14.61 -3.76
CA LYS A 295 9.44 13.62 -3.37
C LYS A 295 8.94 13.85 -1.93
N PHE A 296 9.83 14.21 -1.02
CA PHE A 296 9.47 14.55 0.35
C PHE A 296 8.50 15.74 0.36
N PHE A 297 8.86 16.84 -0.31
CA PHE A 297 8.02 18.03 -0.43
C PHE A 297 6.67 17.74 -1.11
N ASP A 298 6.65 16.95 -2.19
CA ASP A 298 5.41 16.54 -2.86
C ASP A 298 4.41 15.91 -1.87
N LYS A 299 4.91 15.07 -0.95
CA LYS A 299 4.12 14.25 -0.02
C LYS A 299 3.79 14.96 1.29
N THR A 300 4.67 15.82 1.79
CA THR A 300 4.55 16.45 3.11
C THR A 300 4.19 17.94 3.04
N LYS A 301 4.45 18.60 1.90
CA LYS A 301 4.45 20.07 1.75
C LYS A 301 5.45 20.80 2.64
N ASN A 302 6.44 20.07 3.17
CA ASN A 302 7.53 20.61 3.98
C ASN A 302 8.86 20.40 3.25
N HIS A 303 9.80 21.31 3.44
CA HIS A 303 11.15 21.13 2.93
C HIS A 303 11.96 20.20 3.83
N TRP A 304 12.83 19.38 3.25
CA TRP A 304 13.65 18.42 3.99
C TRP A 304 14.59 19.09 5.00
N PHE A 305 15.21 20.20 4.61
CA PHE A 305 16.13 20.94 5.49
C PHE A 305 15.44 21.53 6.74
N ASN A 306 14.13 21.82 6.67
CA ASN A 306 13.35 22.33 7.81
C ASN A 306 12.41 21.27 8.42
N ARG A 307 12.73 19.98 8.27
CA ARG A 307 11.87 18.89 8.77
C ARG A 307 11.71 18.87 10.29
N LYS A 308 12.59 19.53 11.05
CA LYS A 308 12.48 19.64 12.52
C LYS A 308 11.34 20.58 12.94
N GLU A 309 11.01 21.57 12.13
CA GLU A 309 9.86 22.46 12.30
C GLU A 309 8.67 21.98 11.44
N PHE A 310 8.36 20.68 11.52
CA PHE A 310 7.37 20.06 10.65
C PHE A 310 5.95 20.60 10.89
N VAL A 311 5.29 21.05 9.82
CA VAL A 311 3.88 21.45 9.85
C VAL A 311 3.01 20.38 9.20
N SER A 312 2.08 19.80 9.97
CA SER A 312 1.14 18.82 9.44
C SER A 312 0.05 19.50 8.62
N HIS A 313 -0.15 19.04 7.37
CA HIS A 313 -1.19 19.55 6.49
C HIS A 313 -2.32 18.53 6.30
N PRO A 314 -3.58 18.98 6.18
CA PRO A 314 -4.71 18.09 5.92
C PRO A 314 -4.48 17.23 4.68
N ARG A 315 -4.69 15.92 4.79
CA ARG A 315 -4.53 14.93 3.70
C ARG A 315 -3.12 14.85 3.11
N SER A 316 -2.11 15.36 3.80
CA SER A 316 -0.69 15.14 3.50
C SER A 316 -0.10 14.07 4.40
N TYR A 317 1.09 13.59 4.07
CA TYR A 317 1.84 12.68 4.92
C TYR A 317 2.56 13.45 6.03
N THR A 318 2.68 12.82 7.19
CA THR A 318 3.49 13.29 8.32
C THR A 318 4.81 12.52 8.36
N TRP A 319 5.91 13.23 8.57
CA TRP A 319 7.23 12.61 8.74
C TRP A 319 7.38 12.03 10.15
N LEU A 320 7.85 10.78 10.23
CA LEU A 320 8.16 10.08 11.46
C LEU A 320 9.67 10.02 11.62
N GLU A 321 10.15 10.56 12.74
CA GLU A 321 11.55 10.49 13.09
C GLU A 321 11.83 9.10 13.67
N MET A 322 12.87 8.46 13.14
CA MET A 322 13.22 7.06 13.42
C MET A 322 14.45 7.00 14.33
N ASP A 323 14.50 5.99 15.20
CA ASP A 323 15.67 5.74 16.04
C ASP A 323 16.60 4.70 15.39
N TYR A 324 17.71 5.19 14.82
CA TYR A 324 18.78 4.34 14.32
C TYR A 324 19.95 4.22 15.30
N SER A 325 19.85 4.85 16.47
CA SER A 325 20.84 4.68 17.52
C SER A 325 20.69 3.27 18.08
N GLU A 326 21.82 2.56 18.15
CA GLU A 326 21.88 1.45 19.07
C GLU A 326 21.94 2.08 20.46
N THR A 327 21.12 1.58 21.38
CA THR A 327 21.56 1.49 22.76
C THR A 327 22.87 0.71 22.76
N LYS A 328 23.99 1.44 22.68
CA LYS A 328 25.25 1.04 23.31
C LYS A 328 25.00 1.05 24.82
N SER A 329 24.18 0.12 25.28
CA SER A 329 23.93 -0.18 26.68
C SER A 329 23.69 -1.67 26.83
N GLU A 330 24.60 -2.47 26.26
CA GLU A 330 25.30 -3.43 27.09
C GLU A 330 26.79 -3.13 26.91
N PRO A 331 27.58 -2.99 28.00
CA PRO A 331 29.02 -2.94 27.86
C PRO A 331 29.47 -4.22 27.13
N PRO A 332 30.53 -4.15 26.31
CA PRO A 332 31.10 -5.34 25.72
C PRO A 332 31.56 -6.24 26.87
N VAL A 333 30.80 -7.30 27.15
CA VAL A 333 31.39 -8.48 27.77
C VAL A 333 32.46 -8.91 26.79
N GLN A 334 33.71 -8.67 27.18
CA GLN A 334 34.90 -8.96 26.40
C GLN A 334 34.71 -10.29 25.69
N GLN A 335 34.69 -10.27 24.35
CA GLN A 335 34.78 -11.46 23.53
C GLN A 335 36.18 -12.04 23.73
N LYS A 336 36.37 -12.78 24.83
CA LYS A 336 37.31 -13.89 24.81
C LYS A 336 36.80 -14.88 23.79
N GLN A 337 37.73 -15.32 22.95
CA GLN A 337 37.59 -16.25 21.85
C GLN A 337 36.49 -17.30 22.08
N LYS A 338 35.70 -17.56 21.04
CA LYS A 338 34.69 -18.62 20.95
C LYS A 338 35.27 -19.98 21.38
N SER A 339 35.27 -20.27 22.68
CA SER A 339 35.14 -21.61 23.18
C SER A 339 33.65 -21.91 23.30
N LYS A 340 33.28 -23.12 22.93
CA LYS A 340 31.92 -23.64 22.93
C LYS A 340 31.46 -23.73 24.40
N ILE A 341 30.94 -22.64 24.96
CA ILE A 341 30.32 -22.66 26.29
C ILE A 341 28.91 -23.20 26.09
N THR A 342 28.74 -24.50 26.35
CA THR A 342 27.47 -25.06 26.77
C THR A 342 27.10 -24.35 28.08
N LEU A 343 26.27 -23.30 28.01
CA LEU A 343 25.69 -22.69 29.20
C LEU A 343 24.66 -23.67 29.74
N GLU A 344 25.10 -24.52 30.68
CA GLU A 344 24.19 -25.19 31.62
C GLU A 344 23.30 -24.12 32.27
N PRO A 345 21.99 -24.35 32.43
CA PRO A 345 21.10 -23.39 33.08
C PRO A 345 21.62 -23.09 34.47
N GLN A 346 22.13 -21.88 34.69
CA GLN A 346 22.60 -21.50 36.02
C GLN A 346 21.37 -21.30 36.91
N GLU A 347 21.26 -22.11 37.96
CA GLU A 347 20.14 -21.98 38.90
C GLU A 347 20.15 -20.58 39.54
N SER A 348 18.98 -19.95 39.54
CA SER A 348 18.80 -18.61 40.10
C SER A 348 19.06 -18.64 41.61
N LYS A 349 19.90 -17.72 42.09
CA LYS A 349 20.15 -17.51 43.52
C LYS A 349 19.02 -16.74 44.23
N LEU A 350 18.01 -16.32 43.48
CA LEU A 350 16.87 -15.59 44.02
C LEU A 350 15.90 -16.54 44.72
N GLU A 351 15.24 -16.06 45.78
CA GLU A 351 14.14 -16.80 46.39
C GLU A 351 13.08 -17.13 45.34
N ALA A 352 12.52 -18.34 45.38
CA ALA A 352 11.55 -18.82 44.40
C ALA A 352 10.38 -17.85 44.17
N ARG A 353 9.91 -17.16 45.22
CA ARG A 353 8.86 -16.13 45.09
C ARG A 353 9.31 -14.92 44.28
N ILE A 354 10.52 -14.42 44.53
CA ILE A 354 11.11 -13.28 43.81
C ILE A 354 11.41 -13.66 42.37
N ALA A 355 12.01 -14.83 42.14
CA ALA A 355 12.28 -15.35 40.80
C ALA A 355 11.00 -15.50 39.98
N LYS A 356 9.93 -16.02 40.60
CA LYS A 356 8.62 -16.16 39.96
C LYS A 356 7.99 -14.80 39.65
N PHE A 357 8.09 -13.83 40.57
CA PHE A 357 7.61 -12.48 40.34
C PHE A 357 8.35 -11.78 39.20
N ILE A 358 9.69 -11.81 39.20
CA ILE A 358 10.52 -11.24 38.12
C ILE A 358 10.20 -11.91 36.79
N SER A 359 10.09 -13.24 36.76
CA SER A 359 9.69 -13.99 35.56
C SER A 359 8.33 -13.55 35.03
N LEU A 360 7.38 -13.25 35.90
CA LEU A 360 6.06 -12.75 35.53
C LEU A 360 6.13 -11.32 34.93
N ILE A 361 6.75 -10.37 35.62
CA ILE A 361 6.79 -8.96 35.17
C ILE A 361 7.71 -8.75 33.96
N CYS A 362 8.75 -9.58 33.80
CA CYS A 362 9.66 -9.56 32.67
C CYS A 362 9.26 -10.54 31.57
N ASN A 363 8.03 -11.07 31.60
CA ASN A 363 7.57 -12.00 30.57
C ASN A 363 7.30 -11.25 29.25
N MET A 364 8.32 -11.23 28.39
CA MET A 364 8.26 -10.62 27.07
C MET A 364 7.13 -11.20 26.20
N SER A 365 6.80 -12.49 26.35
CA SER A 365 5.70 -13.10 25.60
C SER A 365 4.35 -12.54 26.05
N MET A 366 4.14 -12.37 27.36
CA MET A 366 2.92 -11.76 27.88
C MET A 366 2.80 -10.30 27.44
N MET A 367 3.89 -9.52 27.55
CA MET A 367 3.90 -8.13 27.06
C MET A 367 3.57 -8.04 25.57
N ARG A 368 4.17 -8.89 24.72
CA ARG A 368 3.86 -8.94 23.28
C ARG A 368 2.42 -9.31 23.00
N GLN A 369 1.88 -10.31 23.71
CA GLN A 369 0.49 -10.75 23.57
C GLN A 369 -0.48 -9.61 23.92
N GLN A 370 -0.25 -8.91 25.03
CA GLN A 370 -1.07 -7.77 25.45
C GLN A 370 -0.97 -6.61 24.44
N MET A 371 0.23 -6.33 23.92
CA MET A 371 0.39 -5.34 22.85
C MET A 371 -0.37 -5.73 21.56
N MET A 372 -0.38 -7.02 21.20
CA MET A 372 -1.16 -7.50 20.06
C MET A 372 -2.67 -7.36 20.27
N GLU A 373 -3.17 -7.59 21.49
CA GLU A 373 -4.59 -7.44 21.84
C GLU A 373 -5.06 -5.99 21.67
N ILE A 374 -4.23 -5.00 22.04
CA ILE A 374 -4.51 -3.57 21.80
C ILE A 374 -4.28 -3.12 20.35
N GLY A 375 -3.97 -4.06 19.44
CA GLY A 375 -3.78 -3.80 18.01
C GLY A 375 -2.38 -3.32 17.62
N TYR A 376 -1.41 -3.37 18.54
CA TYR A 376 -0.01 -3.03 18.30
C TYR A 376 0.85 -4.30 18.20
N ASN A 377 1.20 -4.71 16.98
CA ASN A 377 2.09 -5.86 16.81
C ASN A 377 3.57 -5.41 16.92
N ALA A 378 4.14 -5.58 18.12
CA ALA A 378 5.53 -5.26 18.44
C ALA A 378 6.56 -6.12 17.68
N GLU A 379 6.19 -7.28 17.15
CA GLU A 379 7.06 -8.09 16.30
C GLU A 379 7.06 -7.59 14.85
N LYS A 380 5.93 -6.99 14.43
CA LYS A 380 5.79 -6.45 13.08
C LYS A 380 6.34 -5.04 12.93
N LEU A 381 6.47 -4.26 14.01
CA LEU A 381 6.90 -2.83 14.06
C LEU A 381 6.80 -2.23 12.65
N PRO A 382 5.58 -1.94 12.16
CA PRO A 382 5.31 -1.96 10.73
C PRO A 382 6.24 -1.02 9.95
N LEU A 383 6.72 0.04 10.61
CA LEU A 383 7.65 1.02 10.06
C LEU A 383 9.00 1.11 10.80
N GLY A 384 9.31 0.23 11.77
CA GLY A 384 10.57 0.22 12.52
C GLY A 384 10.53 0.90 13.91
N LYS A 385 11.71 1.13 14.50
CA LYS A 385 11.86 1.79 15.82
C LYS A 385 11.68 3.30 15.69
N LEU A 386 10.65 3.85 16.34
CA LEU A 386 10.40 5.28 16.38
C LEU A 386 11.35 6.00 17.36
N SER A 387 11.68 7.25 17.07
CA SER A 387 12.43 8.10 18.00
C SER A 387 11.65 8.41 19.28
N LYS A 388 12.36 8.73 20.37
CA LYS A 388 11.75 9.21 21.61
C LYS A 388 10.86 10.42 21.39
N SER A 389 11.28 11.37 20.56
CA SER A 389 10.49 12.55 20.18
C SER A 389 9.17 12.16 19.49
N THR A 390 9.18 11.18 18.59
CA THR A 390 7.96 10.68 17.93
C THR A 390 7.03 9.99 18.93
N ILE A 391 7.57 9.20 19.84
CA ILE A 391 6.79 8.55 20.91
C ILE A 391 6.14 9.60 21.81
N LEU A 392 6.88 10.62 22.25
CA LEU A 392 6.36 11.71 23.09
C LEU A 392 5.23 12.47 22.39
N ARG A 393 5.36 12.77 21.09
CA ARG A 393 4.25 13.35 20.31
C ARG A 393 3.01 12.45 20.32
N GLY A 394 3.18 11.13 20.28
CA GLY A 394 2.08 10.17 20.41
C GLY A 394 1.37 10.27 21.77
N TYR A 395 2.14 10.39 22.86
CA TYR A 395 1.61 10.62 24.21
C TYR A 395 0.81 11.93 24.30
N ASP A 396 1.30 13.02 23.70
CA ASP A 396 0.59 14.31 23.69
C ASP A 396 -0.77 14.21 22.98
N VAL A 397 -0.88 13.39 21.94
CA VAL A 397 -2.16 13.12 21.29
C VAL A 397 -3.07 12.28 22.19
N LEU A 398 -2.54 11.23 22.84
CA LEU A 398 -3.33 10.40 23.77
C LEU A 398 -3.90 11.21 24.93
N LYS A 399 -3.12 12.13 25.49
CA LYS A 399 -3.58 13.03 26.55
C LYS A 399 -4.77 13.87 26.09
N ARG A 400 -4.69 14.46 24.89
CA ARG A 400 -5.82 15.20 24.29
C ARG A 400 -7.03 14.32 24.03
N ILE A 401 -6.82 13.05 23.67
CA ILE A 401 -7.93 12.08 23.51
C ILE A 401 -8.61 11.82 24.85
N ALA A 402 -7.84 11.61 25.92
CA ALA A 402 -8.35 11.35 27.26
C ALA A 402 -9.25 12.51 27.77
N ASP A 403 -8.86 13.76 27.49
CA ASP A 403 -9.64 14.94 27.89
C ASP A 403 -11.04 14.97 27.23
N VAL A 404 -11.18 14.44 26.01
CA VAL A 404 -12.42 14.52 25.21
C VAL A 404 -13.24 13.23 25.18
N ILE A 405 -12.66 12.07 25.55
CA ILE A 405 -13.31 10.77 25.35
C ILE A 405 -14.63 10.64 26.13
N GLY A 406 -14.76 11.33 27.27
CA GLY A 406 -15.98 11.39 28.07
C GLY A 406 -17.03 12.41 27.60
N GLN A 407 -16.67 13.33 26.70
CA GLN A 407 -17.49 14.51 26.34
C GLN A 407 -18.27 14.35 25.00
N ALA A 408 -18.17 13.18 24.37
CA ALA A 408 -19.05 12.69 23.29
C ALA A 408 -19.05 13.39 21.92
N ASP A 409 -18.06 14.25 21.57
CA ASP A 409 -17.89 14.62 20.15
C ASP A 409 -17.12 13.54 19.38
N ARG A 410 -17.88 12.73 18.62
CA ARG A 410 -17.34 11.68 17.75
C ARG A 410 -16.44 12.23 16.64
N SER A 411 -16.65 13.48 16.20
CA SER A 411 -15.85 14.10 15.14
C SER A 411 -14.45 14.45 15.65
N THR A 412 -14.37 15.16 16.78
CA THR A 412 -13.10 15.49 17.44
C THR A 412 -12.34 14.22 17.83
N LEU A 413 -13.03 13.22 18.38
CA LEU A 413 -12.40 11.94 18.70
C LEU A 413 -11.84 11.26 17.45
N ALA A 414 -12.57 11.27 16.33
CA ALA A 414 -12.09 10.71 15.07
C ALA A 414 -10.86 11.43 14.51
N GLN A 415 -10.82 12.76 14.65
CA GLN A 415 -9.67 13.58 14.24
C GLN A 415 -8.44 13.26 15.08
N LEU A 416 -8.55 13.30 16.41
CA LEU A 416 -7.44 13.03 17.32
C LEU A 416 -6.95 11.58 17.20
N SER A 417 -7.85 10.62 16.99
CA SER A 417 -7.48 9.24 16.71
C SER A 417 -6.68 9.13 15.40
N GLY A 418 -7.09 9.87 14.36
CA GLY A 418 -6.36 9.93 13.10
C GLY A 418 -4.96 10.52 13.28
N GLU A 419 -4.83 11.56 14.09
CA GLU A 419 -3.55 12.15 14.48
C GLU A 419 -2.67 11.13 15.22
N PHE A 420 -3.24 10.41 16.21
CA PHE A 420 -2.52 9.40 16.98
C PHE A 420 -2.00 8.28 16.07
N TYR A 421 -2.86 7.70 15.24
CA TYR A 421 -2.48 6.63 14.32
C TYR A 421 -1.59 7.11 13.16
N THR A 422 -1.47 8.42 12.95
CA THR A 422 -0.49 9.00 12.04
C THR A 422 0.89 9.04 12.70
N VAL A 423 0.98 9.44 13.97
CA VAL A 423 2.24 9.52 14.71
C VAL A 423 2.74 8.14 15.17
N ILE A 424 1.83 7.27 15.59
CA ILE A 424 2.10 5.90 16.04
C ILE A 424 1.47 4.94 15.02
N PRO A 425 2.25 4.37 14.09
CA PRO A 425 1.74 3.50 13.04
C PRO A 425 1.17 2.20 13.60
N HIS A 426 -0.06 1.88 13.21
CA HIS A 426 -0.73 0.64 13.60
C HIS A 426 -1.12 -0.18 12.37
N ASP A 427 -1.01 -1.51 12.48
CA ASP A 427 -1.48 -2.43 11.45
C ASP A 427 -2.90 -2.91 11.80
N PHE A 428 -3.91 -2.30 11.16
CA PHE A 428 -5.31 -2.71 11.31
C PHE A 428 -5.72 -3.81 10.31
N GLY A 429 -4.79 -4.35 9.52
CA GLY A 429 -5.10 -5.14 8.34
C GLY A 429 -6.07 -4.39 7.43
N PHE A 430 -7.03 -5.08 6.81
CA PHE A 430 -8.06 -4.45 5.96
C PHE A 430 -9.31 -3.99 6.71
N LYS A 431 -9.29 -4.00 8.06
CA LYS A 431 -10.41 -3.53 8.89
C LYS A 431 -10.47 -1.99 8.89
N LYS A 432 -11.64 -1.45 9.21
CA LYS A 432 -11.84 0.01 9.33
C LYS A 432 -11.17 0.53 10.61
N THR A 433 -10.33 1.55 10.48
CA THR A 433 -9.66 2.21 11.62
C THR A 433 -10.67 2.73 12.66
N SER A 434 -11.86 3.15 12.23
CA SER A 434 -12.93 3.66 13.11
C SER A 434 -13.49 2.61 14.08
N LYS A 435 -13.24 1.32 13.85
CA LYS A 435 -13.64 0.27 14.79
C LYS A 435 -12.74 0.21 16.02
N PHE A 436 -11.62 0.92 16.01
CA PHE A 436 -10.61 0.82 17.05
C PHE A 436 -10.63 2.00 18.04
N PHE A 437 -11.65 2.86 18.00
CA PHE A 437 -11.80 3.98 18.96
C PHE A 437 -11.85 3.53 20.42
N SER A 438 -12.42 2.35 20.71
CA SER A 438 -12.46 1.78 22.06
C SER A 438 -11.08 1.46 22.61
N PHE A 439 -10.13 1.09 21.75
CA PHE A 439 -8.76 0.76 22.16
C PHE A 439 -7.97 1.97 22.63
N LEU A 440 -8.37 3.19 22.23
CA LEU A 440 -7.69 4.41 22.70
C LEU A 440 -7.95 4.67 24.19
N HIS A 441 -9.11 4.25 24.71
CA HIS A 441 -9.38 4.28 26.15
C HIS A 441 -8.44 3.30 26.88
N GLU A 442 -8.37 2.05 26.41
CA GLU A 442 -7.50 1.02 27.00
C GLU A 442 -6.01 1.41 26.91
N LEU A 443 -5.58 2.00 25.79
CA LEU A 443 -4.21 2.51 25.63
C LEU A 443 -3.88 3.63 26.62
N TRP A 444 -4.83 4.53 26.87
CA TRP A 444 -4.67 5.57 27.89
C TRP A 444 -4.61 4.97 29.29
N ASP A 445 -5.49 4.03 29.63
CA ASP A 445 -5.48 3.36 30.93
C ASP A 445 -4.12 2.68 31.18
N VAL A 446 -3.59 1.96 30.17
CA VAL A 446 -2.26 1.36 30.23
C VAL A 446 -1.16 2.43 30.38
N ALA A 447 -1.20 3.48 29.56
CA ALA A 447 -0.21 4.56 29.62
C ALA A 447 -0.22 5.28 30.98
N SER A 448 -1.40 5.58 31.52
CA SER A 448 -1.60 6.23 32.81
C SER A 448 -1.12 5.37 33.97
N VAL A 449 -1.37 4.05 33.94
CA VAL A 449 -0.86 3.13 34.96
C VAL A 449 0.66 3.06 34.92
N VAL A 450 1.28 3.01 33.74
CA VAL A 450 2.74 3.02 33.60
C VAL A 450 3.34 4.32 34.13
N ASP A 451 2.78 5.48 33.78
CA ASP A 451 3.31 6.79 34.19
C ASP A 451 3.12 7.05 35.70
N THR A 452 1.99 6.60 36.26
CA THR A 452 1.74 6.64 37.72
C THR A 452 2.70 5.71 38.47
N SER A 453 2.99 4.53 37.91
CA SER A 453 3.92 3.57 38.53
C SER A 453 5.37 4.04 38.47
N VAL A 454 5.78 4.72 37.39
CA VAL A 454 7.13 5.27 37.26
C VAL A 454 7.36 6.47 38.18
N SER A 455 6.35 7.33 38.35
CA SER A 455 6.43 8.46 39.29
C SER A 455 6.52 8.00 40.75
N HIS A 456 5.79 6.95 41.15
CA HIS A 456 5.86 6.39 42.52
C HIS A 456 7.12 5.57 42.82
N ILE A 457 7.93 5.22 41.80
CA ILE A 457 9.22 4.52 41.97
C ILE A 457 10.38 5.52 42.00
N ALA A 458 10.16 6.76 41.55
CA ALA A 458 11.17 7.84 41.53
C ALA A 458 11.19 8.70 42.80
N ASP A 459 10.16 8.57 43.66
CA ASP A 459 10.08 9.10 45.02
C ASP A 459 10.44 8.01 46.04
#